data_AF-A0A484ZM88-F1
#
_entry.id   AF-A0A484ZM88-F1
#
_cell.length_a   1.000
_cell.length_b   1.000
_cell.length_c   1.000
_cell.angle_alpha   90.00
_cell.angle_beta   90.00
_cell.angle_gamma   90.00
#
_symmetry.space_group_name_H-M   'P 1'
#
loop_
_entity.id
_entity.type
_entity.pdbx_description
1 polymer ?
#
loop_
_entity_poly.entity_id
_entity_poly.type
_entity_poly.pdbx_seq_one_letter_code
_entity_poly.pdbx_strand_id
1 'polypeptide(L)'
;MTSGSVWAASTPSTSSVQGRVPVLSAPSNNAPQAVDFSGTYATPGQLSTGDTVVMTYNYTDLDGDADNSLTTVSWSYAPLGGGADVPITATNVPAPNSGGQGTSTITLPIGALGATAIKVTVQEYSATGDRLAAIRLR
;
A
#
# COMPACT_ATOMS: atom_id res chain seq x y z
N MET A 1 -18.18 -62.04 1.25
CA MET A 1 -17.25 -60.91 1.48
C MET A 1 -17.97 -59.66 0.98
N THR A 2 -18.36 -58.78 1.90
CA THR A 2 -19.16 -57.58 1.64
C THR A 2 -18.27 -56.46 1.08
N SER A 3 -18.59 -55.93 -0.10
CA SER A 3 -18.04 -54.64 -0.57
C SER A 3 -18.49 -53.54 0.37
N GLY A 4 -17.56 -53.00 1.17
CA GLY A 4 -17.80 -51.79 1.96
C GLY A 4 -17.76 -50.57 1.05
N SER A 5 -18.87 -49.86 0.92
CA SER A 5 -18.92 -48.54 0.27
C SER A 5 -18.05 -47.55 1.03
N VAL A 6 -17.10 -46.93 0.33
CA VAL A 6 -16.28 -45.82 0.85
C VAL A 6 -17.13 -44.56 0.86
N TRP A 7 -17.25 -43.91 2.02
CA TRP A 7 -17.84 -42.58 2.14
C TRP A 7 -16.72 -41.57 2.39
N ALA A 8 -16.43 -40.72 1.42
CA ALA A 8 -15.70 -39.48 1.69
C ALA A 8 -16.70 -38.48 2.28
N ALA A 9 -16.68 -38.31 3.60
CA ALA A 9 -17.41 -37.23 4.25
C ALA A 9 -16.70 -35.91 3.92
N SER A 10 -17.28 -35.14 3.00
CA SER A 10 -16.88 -33.74 2.78
C SER A 10 -17.57 -32.90 3.85
N THR A 11 -16.79 -32.25 4.71
CA THR A 11 -17.27 -31.08 5.46
C THR A 11 -16.36 -29.90 5.12
N PRO A 12 -16.73 -29.02 4.18
CA PRO A 12 -16.06 -27.74 4.09
C PRO A 12 -16.71 -26.81 5.12
N SER A 13 -16.19 -26.81 6.33
CA SER A 13 -16.15 -25.57 7.11
C SER A 13 -14.69 -25.16 7.17
N THR A 14 -14.17 -24.65 6.06
CA THR A 14 -12.97 -23.82 6.15
C THR A 14 -13.40 -22.56 6.87
N SER A 15 -13.17 -22.50 8.18
CA SER A 15 -13.11 -21.21 8.87
C SER A 15 -12.16 -20.32 8.07
N SER A 16 -12.50 -19.04 7.90
CA SER A 16 -11.55 -18.15 7.25
C SER A 16 -10.27 -18.12 8.06
N VAL A 17 -9.15 -18.27 7.36
CA VAL A 17 -7.84 -18.05 7.96
C VAL A 17 -7.70 -16.54 8.09
N GLN A 18 -7.51 -16.07 9.33
CA GLN A 18 -7.17 -14.68 9.57
C GLN A 18 -5.83 -14.40 8.87
N GLY A 19 -5.83 -13.53 7.85
CA GLY A 19 -4.57 -13.08 7.27
C GLY A 19 -3.95 -12.00 8.12
N ARG A 20 -2.63 -11.92 8.04
CA ARG A 20 -1.77 -10.97 8.74
C ARG A 20 -1.56 -9.78 7.84
N VAL A 21 -1.77 -8.59 8.39
CA VAL A 21 -1.52 -7.36 7.66
C VAL A 21 -0.02 -7.30 7.30
N PRO A 22 0.33 -7.03 6.03
CA PRO A 22 1.72 -6.90 5.63
C PRO A 22 2.35 -5.67 6.31
N VAL A 23 3.66 -5.70 6.47
CA VAL A 23 4.44 -4.61 7.05
C VAL A 23 5.31 -3.99 5.96
N LEU A 24 5.18 -2.68 5.79
CA LEU A 24 6.11 -1.87 5.02
C LEU A 24 7.27 -1.45 5.90
N SER A 25 8.48 -1.46 5.36
CA SER A 25 9.64 -0.89 6.04
C SER A 25 10.47 -0.02 5.11
N ALA A 26 11.13 0.99 5.69
CA ALA A 26 11.97 1.91 4.95
C ALA A 26 13.29 1.21 4.56
N PRO A 27 13.65 1.12 3.27
CA PRO A 27 14.90 0.50 2.83
C PRO A 27 16.17 1.07 3.48
N SER A 28 16.16 2.34 3.85
CA SER A 28 17.31 3.06 4.42
C SER A 28 17.69 2.61 5.83
N ASN A 29 16.73 2.11 6.61
CA ASN A 29 16.94 1.80 8.03
C ASN A 29 16.17 0.57 8.54
N ASN A 30 15.38 -0.09 7.68
CA ASN A 30 14.50 -1.20 7.99
C ASN A 30 13.49 -0.91 9.12
N ALA A 31 13.18 0.36 9.37
CA ALA A 31 12.18 0.72 10.37
C ALA A 31 10.80 0.23 9.88
N PRO A 32 10.04 -0.50 10.72
CA PRO A 32 8.70 -0.93 10.37
C PRO A 32 7.75 0.27 10.29
N GLN A 33 6.70 0.16 9.47
CA GLN A 33 5.71 1.20 9.23
C GLN A 33 6.33 2.51 8.73
N ALA A 34 7.42 2.40 7.98
CA ALA A 34 8.15 3.52 7.42
C ALA A 34 8.38 3.30 5.92
N VAL A 35 8.60 4.40 5.21
CA VAL A 35 8.94 4.45 3.79
C VAL A 35 10.06 5.46 3.58
N ASP A 36 10.81 5.30 2.51
CA ASP A 36 11.79 6.29 2.07
C ASP A 36 11.21 7.19 1.00
N PHE A 37 11.56 8.48 1.04
CA PHE A 37 11.27 9.42 -0.03
C PHE A 37 12.55 9.88 -0.71
N SER A 38 12.51 9.89 -2.03
CA SER A 38 13.52 10.49 -2.90
C SER A 38 12.83 11.25 -4.02
N GLY A 39 13.60 11.90 -4.89
CA GLY A 39 13.01 12.68 -5.97
C GLY A 39 14.04 13.44 -6.78
N THR A 40 13.57 14.07 -7.84
CA THR A 40 14.34 15.04 -8.63
C THR A 40 13.71 16.41 -8.45
N TYR A 41 14.49 17.35 -7.96
CA TYR A 41 14.03 18.70 -7.66
C TYR A 41 14.77 19.71 -8.54
N ALA A 42 14.02 20.54 -9.24
CA ALA A 42 14.59 21.65 -10.01
C ALA A 42 15.36 22.64 -9.11
N THR A 43 14.85 22.84 -7.88
CA THR A 43 15.47 23.69 -6.87
C THR A 43 15.62 22.90 -5.56
N PRO A 44 16.84 22.73 -5.03
CA PRO A 44 17.05 22.04 -3.77
C PRO A 44 16.24 22.64 -2.62
N GLY A 45 15.54 21.79 -1.87
CA GLY A 45 14.71 22.21 -0.73
C GLY A 45 13.36 22.85 -1.09
N GLN A 46 12.99 22.87 -2.37
CA GLN A 46 11.69 23.36 -2.83
C GLN A 46 11.04 22.34 -3.77
N LEU A 47 9.74 22.15 -3.61
CA LEU A 47 8.92 21.36 -4.52
C LEU A 47 8.32 22.28 -5.59
N SER A 48 8.61 21.98 -6.85
CA SER A 48 8.14 22.72 -8.03
C SER A 48 7.36 21.82 -8.98
N THR A 49 6.52 22.40 -9.83
CA THR A 49 5.86 21.63 -10.90
C THR A 49 6.88 20.94 -11.79
N GLY A 50 6.61 19.68 -12.12
CA GLY A 50 7.50 18.83 -12.89
C GLY A 50 8.54 18.10 -12.06
N ASP A 51 8.74 18.44 -10.79
CA ASP A 51 9.56 17.65 -9.88
C ASP A 51 8.94 16.26 -9.68
N THR A 52 9.82 15.28 -9.46
CA THR A 52 9.39 13.92 -9.16
C THR A 52 9.55 13.63 -7.68
N VAL A 53 8.58 12.92 -7.11
CA VAL A 53 8.69 12.33 -5.77
C VAL A 53 8.51 10.84 -5.91
N VAL A 54 9.46 10.08 -5.37
CA VAL A 54 9.49 8.62 -5.39
C VAL A 54 9.44 8.15 -3.94
N MET A 55 8.37 7.43 -3.61
CA MET A 55 8.26 6.66 -2.38
C MET A 55 8.75 5.24 -2.64
N THR A 56 9.63 4.74 -1.77
CA THR A 56 10.19 3.40 -1.85
C THR A 56 9.98 2.68 -0.52
N TYR A 57 9.59 1.42 -0.58
CA TYR A 57 9.33 0.60 0.61
C TYR A 57 9.72 -0.85 0.36
N ASN A 58 10.17 -1.53 1.41
CA ASN A 58 10.27 -2.98 1.44
C ASN A 58 8.94 -3.55 1.91
N TYR A 59 8.41 -4.55 1.20
CA TYR A 59 7.15 -5.20 1.52
C TYR A 59 7.40 -6.54 2.19
N THR A 60 6.85 -6.77 3.38
CA THR A 60 6.92 -8.06 4.06
C THR A 60 5.51 -8.54 4.40
N ASP A 61 5.15 -9.67 3.84
CA ASP A 61 3.93 -10.40 4.19
C ASP A 61 4.28 -11.80 4.66
N LEU A 62 3.74 -12.18 5.82
CA LEU A 62 4.05 -13.47 6.44
C LEU A 62 3.17 -14.61 5.91
N ASP A 63 2.09 -14.31 5.21
CA ASP A 63 1.20 -15.29 4.57
C ASP A 63 1.63 -15.56 3.11
N GLY A 64 2.58 -14.78 2.60
CA GLY A 64 3.13 -14.90 1.25
C GLY A 64 2.31 -14.17 0.20
N ASP A 65 1.45 -13.25 0.63
CA ASP A 65 0.65 -12.42 -0.27
C ASP A 65 1.55 -11.53 -1.14
N ALA A 66 1.02 -11.16 -2.31
CA ALA A 66 1.64 -10.17 -3.17
C ALA A 66 1.26 -8.75 -2.72
N ASP A 67 2.17 -7.81 -2.98
CA ASP A 67 1.90 -6.40 -2.75
C ASP A 67 0.78 -5.89 -3.66
N ASN A 68 -0.22 -5.22 -3.06
CA ASN A 68 -1.39 -4.66 -3.73
C ASN A 68 -1.37 -3.12 -3.77
N SER A 69 -0.18 -2.50 -3.72
CA SER A 69 0.01 -1.05 -3.73
C SER A 69 -0.67 -0.29 -4.88
N LEU A 70 -1.05 -0.97 -5.97
CA LEU A 70 -1.88 -0.40 -7.05
C LEU A 70 -3.20 0.21 -6.55
N THR A 71 -3.76 -0.32 -5.46
CA THR A 71 -5.07 0.12 -4.94
C THR A 71 -4.99 0.78 -3.56
N THR A 72 -3.81 0.76 -2.94
CA THR A 72 -3.66 1.11 -1.52
C THR A 72 -2.73 2.29 -1.26
N VAL A 73 -2.05 2.77 -2.30
CA VAL A 73 -1.26 4.01 -2.27
C VAL A 73 -2.01 5.09 -3.04
N SER A 74 -2.37 6.17 -2.34
CA SER A 74 -3.04 7.32 -2.93
C SER A 74 -2.29 8.61 -2.63
N TRP A 75 -2.05 9.42 -3.66
CA TRP A 75 -1.40 10.72 -3.55
C TRP A 75 -2.38 11.85 -3.79
N SER A 76 -2.16 12.96 -3.09
CA SER A 76 -2.95 14.18 -3.27
C SER A 76 -2.15 15.42 -2.87
N TYR A 77 -2.65 16.60 -3.22
CA TYR A 77 -2.15 17.87 -2.69
C TYR A 77 -3.27 18.68 -2.05
N ALA A 78 -2.91 19.46 -1.05
CA ALA A 78 -3.81 20.41 -0.39
C ALA A 78 -3.71 21.79 -1.06
N PRO A 79 -4.77 22.29 -1.73
CA PRO A 79 -4.73 23.56 -2.44
C PRO A 79 -4.41 24.76 -1.53
N LEU A 80 -3.77 25.78 -2.10
CA LEU A 80 -3.58 27.07 -1.44
C LEU A 80 -4.94 27.74 -1.24
N GLY A 81 -5.25 28.17 -0.02
CA GLY A 81 -6.55 28.75 0.33
C GLY A 81 -7.58 27.74 0.86
N GLY A 82 -7.19 26.47 1.01
CA GLY A 82 -8.03 25.41 1.57
C GLY A 82 -8.97 24.77 0.55
N GLY A 83 -9.78 23.81 1.01
CA GLY A 83 -10.64 22.99 0.16
C GLY A 83 -10.34 21.50 0.29
N ALA A 84 -10.97 20.70 -0.58
CA ALA A 84 -10.70 19.26 -0.64
C ALA A 84 -9.32 19.00 -1.27
N ASP A 85 -8.66 17.96 -0.78
CA ASP A 85 -7.41 17.48 -1.37
C ASP A 85 -7.65 17.03 -2.81
N VAL A 86 -6.73 17.40 -3.72
CA VAL A 86 -6.83 17.06 -5.14
C VAL A 86 -5.92 15.87 -5.43
N PRO A 87 -6.44 14.77 -6.01
CA PRO A 87 -5.65 13.58 -6.32
C PRO A 87 -4.50 13.87 -7.30
N ILE A 88 -3.37 13.17 -7.09
CA ILE A 88 -2.25 13.11 -8.02
C ILE A 88 -2.16 11.69 -8.55
N THR A 89 -2.15 11.54 -9.87
CA THR A 89 -1.91 10.23 -10.48
C THR A 89 -0.49 9.77 -10.20
N ALA A 90 -0.36 8.62 -9.54
CA ALA A 90 0.92 7.97 -9.28
C ALA A 90 1.15 6.82 -10.27
N THR A 91 2.43 6.56 -10.54
CA THR A 91 2.89 5.32 -11.17
C THR A 91 3.39 4.40 -10.07
N ASN A 92 2.65 3.33 -9.83
CA ASN A 92 2.94 2.35 -8.78
C ASN A 92 3.60 1.12 -9.41
N VAL A 93 4.70 0.65 -8.82
CA VAL A 93 5.34 -0.62 -9.14
C VAL A 93 5.33 -1.46 -7.87
N PRO A 94 4.43 -2.46 -7.76
CA PRO A 94 4.36 -3.31 -6.57
C PRO A 94 5.64 -4.10 -6.34
N ALA A 95 5.91 -4.45 -5.08
CA ALA A 95 6.96 -5.41 -4.77
C ALA A 95 6.64 -6.77 -5.42
N PRO A 96 7.60 -7.39 -6.14
CA PRO A 96 7.34 -8.62 -6.90
C PRO A 96 7.06 -9.83 -5.99
N ASN A 97 7.49 -9.79 -4.73
CA ASN A 97 7.33 -10.83 -3.73
C ASN A 97 7.49 -10.24 -2.32
N SER A 98 7.05 -10.98 -1.30
CA SER A 98 7.41 -10.71 0.10
C SER A 98 8.94 -10.69 0.27
N GLY A 99 9.45 -9.68 0.97
CA GLY A 99 10.88 -9.33 1.05
C GLY A 99 11.39 -8.48 -0.12
N GLY A 100 10.55 -8.22 -1.14
CA GLY A 100 10.87 -7.37 -2.27
C GLY A 100 10.62 -5.88 -2.01
N GLN A 101 11.03 -5.05 -2.96
CA GLN A 101 10.86 -3.61 -2.90
C GLN A 101 9.79 -3.14 -3.89
N GLY A 102 8.88 -2.29 -3.42
CA GLY A 102 7.90 -1.59 -4.24
C GLY A 102 8.21 -0.10 -4.31
N THR A 103 7.67 0.56 -5.35
CA THR A 103 7.80 2.01 -5.55
C THR A 103 6.47 2.66 -5.93
N SER A 104 6.34 3.92 -5.56
CA SER A 104 5.25 4.80 -6.01
C SER A 104 5.83 6.15 -6.39
N THR A 105 5.65 6.54 -7.65
CA THR A 105 6.21 7.78 -8.20
C THR A 105 5.11 8.74 -8.62
N ILE A 106 5.23 10.00 -8.23
CA ILE A 106 4.42 11.10 -8.76
C ILE A 106 5.29 12.12 -9.48
N THR A 107 4.69 12.82 -10.43
CA THR A 107 5.21 14.09 -10.96
C THR A 107 4.29 15.19 -10.46
N LEU A 108 4.87 16.24 -9.86
CA LEU A 108 4.07 17.32 -9.29
C LEU A 108 3.32 18.07 -10.40
N PRO A 109 1.98 18.07 -10.39
CA PRO A 109 1.19 18.73 -11.42
C PRO A 109 1.25 20.25 -11.26
N ILE A 110 0.89 20.98 -12.32
CA ILE A 110 0.81 22.44 -12.28
C ILE A 110 -0.20 22.95 -11.25
N GLY A 111 -1.27 22.18 -10.99
CA GLY A 111 -2.25 22.51 -9.96
C GLY A 111 -1.71 22.45 -8.53
N ALA A 112 -0.58 21.77 -8.30
CA ALA A 112 0.07 21.72 -6.99
C ALA A 112 0.97 22.95 -6.72
N LEU A 113 1.06 23.91 -7.64
CA LEU A 113 1.79 25.16 -7.40
C LEU A 113 1.19 25.92 -6.23
N GLY A 114 2.04 26.26 -5.26
CA GLY A 114 1.63 26.91 -4.03
C GLY A 114 0.82 26.03 -3.08
N ALA A 115 0.66 24.73 -3.36
CA ALA A 115 0.00 23.81 -2.45
C ALA A 115 0.66 23.85 -1.06
N THR A 116 -0.16 23.73 -0.03
CA THR A 116 0.30 23.79 1.36
C THR A 116 0.99 22.50 1.79
N ALA A 117 0.63 21.38 1.18
CA ALA A 117 1.23 20.08 1.41
C ALA A 117 1.03 19.15 0.21
N ILE A 118 1.99 18.26 -0.01
CA ILE A 118 1.82 17.02 -0.77
C ILE A 118 1.59 15.90 0.24
N LYS A 119 0.58 15.07 -0.02
CA LYS A 119 0.13 14.02 0.88
C LYS A 119 0.20 12.68 0.16
N VAL A 120 0.62 11.65 0.90
CA VAL A 120 0.48 10.26 0.52
C VAL A 120 -0.23 9.53 1.64
N THR A 121 -1.18 8.68 1.27
CA THR A 121 -1.78 7.69 2.18
C THR A 121 -1.43 6.32 1.66
N VAL A 122 -0.91 5.48 2.55
CA VAL A 122 -0.57 4.08 2.27
C VAL A 122 -1.41 3.23 3.19
N GLN A 123 -2.09 2.24 2.64
CA GLN A 123 -2.89 1.30 3.41
C GLN A 123 -2.36 -0.12 3.24
N GLU A 124 -1.94 -0.71 4.35
CA GLU A 124 -1.48 -2.10 4.38
C GLU A 124 -2.71 -3.03 4.41
N TYR A 125 -2.83 -3.91 3.41
CA TYR A 125 -3.89 -4.91 3.32
C TYR A 125 -3.30 -6.28 3.02
N SER A 126 -3.76 -7.30 3.73
CA SER A 126 -3.57 -8.69 3.29
C SER A 126 -4.49 -8.95 2.10
N ALA A 127 -3.98 -9.68 1.11
CA ALA A 127 -4.71 -10.03 -0.10
C ALA A 127 -5.57 -11.29 0.10
N THR A 128 -5.13 -12.23 0.95
CA THR A 128 -5.81 -13.52 1.16
C THR A 128 -6.50 -13.65 2.52
N GLY A 129 -6.26 -12.73 3.45
CA GLY A 129 -6.91 -12.67 4.76
C GLY A 129 -8.25 -11.96 4.80
N ASP A 130 -9.20 -12.52 5.53
CA ASP A 130 -10.41 -11.78 5.92
C ASP A 130 -10.05 -10.57 6.80
N ARG A 131 -10.64 -9.41 6.48
CA ARG A 131 -10.56 -8.21 7.33
C ARG A 131 -11.19 -8.56 8.69
N LEU A 132 -10.61 -8.08 9.79
CA LEU A 132 -11.32 -8.02 11.07
C LEU A 132 -12.58 -7.16 10.86
N ALA A 133 -13.72 -7.79 10.58
CA ALA A 133 -15.00 -7.12 10.64
C ALA A 133 -15.09 -6.52 12.04
N ALA A 134 -15.22 -5.19 12.12
CA ALA A 134 -15.36 -4.49 13.38
C ALA A 134 -16.48 -5.15 14.19
N ILE A 135 -16.13 -5.89 15.24
CA ILE A 135 -17.10 -6.38 16.21
C ILE A 135 -17.68 -5.14 16.87
N ARG A 136 -18.90 -4.79 16.46
CA ARG A 136 -19.71 -3.78 17.11
C ARG A 136 -20.22 -4.40 18.40
N LEU A 137 -19.52 -4.13 19.50
CA LEU A 137 -20.07 -4.40 20.83
C LEU A 137 -21.35 -3.56 20.99
N ARG A 138 -22.47 -4.23 21.26
CA ARG A 138 -23.72 -3.60 21.71
C ARG A 138 -23.67 -3.45 23.22
#